data_AF-A0A526V706-F1
#
_entry.id   AF-A0A526V706-F1
#
_cell.length_a   1.000
_cell.length_b   1.000
_cell.length_c   1.000
_cell.angle_alpha   90.00
_cell.angle_beta   90.00
_cell.angle_gamma   90.00
#
_symmetry.space_group_name_H-M   'P 1'
#
loop_
_entity.id
_entity.type
_entity.pdbx_description
1 polymer ?
#
loop_
_entity_poly.entity_id
_entity_poly.type
_entity_poly.pdbx_seq_one_letter_code
_entity_poly.pdbx_strand_id
1 'polypeptide(L)'
;MQSVLSPTIRCAAGMLAVLFTDSAANAACPIELAVYGDAQSGSEIDFTPTGTSATVTNTFRMILDNNVVLNGIVMWNEGVSRPNGALMYKCPEGDVTGEELAACTPWHSVIYTADDKGNIGL
;
A
#
# COMPACT_ATOMS: atom_id res chain seq x y z
N MET A 1 76.52 -16.72 -15.86
CA MET A 1 76.24 -16.56 -17.30
C MET A 1 74.75 -16.32 -17.47
N GLN A 2 74.43 -15.17 -18.07
CA GLN A 2 73.24 -14.80 -18.84
C GLN A 2 71.83 -15.28 -18.44
N SER A 3 71.01 -14.26 -18.19
CA SER A 3 69.55 -14.22 -18.25
C SER A 3 68.99 -14.76 -19.59
N VAL A 4 67.85 -15.44 -19.53
CA VAL A 4 66.89 -15.52 -20.64
C VAL A 4 65.52 -15.15 -20.08
N LEU A 5 65.08 -13.93 -20.42
CA LEU A 5 63.68 -13.51 -20.35
C LEU A 5 62.80 -14.55 -21.07
N SER A 6 61.66 -14.92 -20.48
CA SER A 6 60.42 -14.82 -21.26
C SER A 6 59.22 -14.57 -20.34
N PRO A 7 58.30 -13.65 -20.71
CA PRO A 7 57.39 -12.93 -19.81
C PRO A 7 55.95 -13.49 -19.84
N THR A 8 55.79 -14.70 -20.33
CA THR A 8 54.47 -15.26 -20.65
C THR A 8 53.85 -15.89 -19.41
N ILE A 9 52.65 -15.42 -19.06
CA ILE A 9 51.73 -15.97 -18.06
C ILE A 9 51.95 -15.43 -16.63
N ARG A 10 52.39 -14.17 -16.52
CA ARG A 10 51.63 -13.22 -15.69
C ARG A 10 50.28 -13.02 -16.39
N CYS A 11 49.18 -12.96 -15.66
CA CYS A 11 47.80 -12.89 -16.15
C CYS A 11 47.10 -14.24 -16.35
N ALA A 12 47.01 -15.06 -15.31
CA ALA A 12 45.94 -16.05 -15.22
C ALA A 12 45.00 -15.69 -14.06
N ALA A 13 43.84 -15.17 -14.46
CA ALA A 13 42.58 -15.26 -13.74
C ALA A 13 42.42 -14.48 -12.43
N GLY A 14 42.85 -13.22 -12.40
CA GLY A 14 42.27 -12.23 -11.50
C GLY A 14 41.04 -11.59 -12.13
N MET A 15 39.89 -12.27 -12.18
CA MET A 15 38.61 -11.62 -12.48
C MET A 15 37.43 -12.48 -12.04
N LEU A 16 37.19 -12.54 -10.72
CA LEU A 16 35.83 -12.75 -10.22
C LEU A 16 35.10 -11.40 -10.35
N ALA A 17 34.64 -11.09 -11.56
CA ALA A 17 33.69 -10.01 -11.76
C ALA A 17 32.37 -10.48 -11.15
N VAL A 18 32.10 -10.07 -9.91
CA VAL A 18 30.76 -10.17 -9.33
C VAL A 18 29.90 -9.21 -10.14
N LEU A 19 29.18 -9.76 -11.11
CA LEU A 19 28.06 -9.10 -11.75
C LEU A 19 27.00 -8.91 -10.67
N PHE A 20 27.07 -7.80 -9.93
CA PHE A 20 25.91 -7.28 -9.22
C PHE A 20 24.93 -6.82 -10.31
N THR A 21 24.17 -7.77 -10.84
CA THR A 21 22.93 -7.41 -11.51
C THR A 21 22.07 -6.78 -10.43
N ASP A 22 21.82 -5.47 -10.53
CA ASP A 22 20.73 -4.82 -9.80
C ASP A 22 19.45 -5.54 -10.21
N SER A 23 19.12 -6.61 -9.51
CA SER A 23 17.80 -7.16 -9.49
C SER A 23 16.94 -6.03 -8.97
N ALA A 24 16.26 -5.32 -9.87
CA ALA A 24 15.18 -4.43 -9.49
C ALA A 24 14.20 -5.29 -8.70
N ALA A 25 14.35 -5.28 -7.37
CA ALA A 25 13.40 -5.83 -6.45
C ALA A 25 12.18 -4.93 -6.59
N ASN A 26 11.35 -5.24 -7.60
CA ASN A 26 9.99 -4.77 -7.69
C ASN A 26 9.25 -5.47 -6.55
N ALA A 27 9.50 -5.02 -5.32
CA ALA A 27 8.54 -5.21 -4.25
C ALA A 27 7.30 -4.46 -4.76
N ALA A 28 6.39 -5.19 -5.40
CA ALA A 28 5.04 -4.73 -5.54
C ALA A 28 4.58 -4.51 -4.09
N CYS A 29 4.66 -3.28 -3.59
CA CYS A 29 4.17 -2.92 -2.27
C CYS A 29 2.65 -2.98 -2.39
N PRO A 30 2.00 -4.09 -1.99
CA PRO A 30 0.56 -4.18 -2.17
C PRO A 30 -0.06 -3.10 -1.29
N ILE A 31 -1.13 -2.47 -1.79
CA ILE A 31 -1.80 -1.39 -1.06
C ILE A 31 -2.25 -1.84 0.33
N GLU A 32 -2.56 -3.13 0.52
CA GLU A 32 -2.96 -3.72 1.80
C GLU A 32 -1.89 -3.66 2.91
N LEU A 33 -0.65 -3.29 2.57
CA LEU A 33 0.47 -3.09 3.50
C LEU A 33 0.99 -1.65 3.49
N ALA A 34 0.33 -0.74 2.78
CA ALA A 34 0.79 0.63 2.60
C ALA A 34 0.38 1.53 3.77
N VAL A 35 1.28 2.45 4.14
CA VAL A 35 1.00 3.53 5.10
C VAL A 35 1.33 4.86 4.43
N TYR A 36 0.36 5.77 4.41
CA TYR A 36 0.52 7.12 3.87
C TYR A 36 0.42 8.13 5.00
N GLY A 37 1.50 8.85 5.27
CA GLY A 37 1.53 9.94 6.25
C GLY A 37 1.48 11.30 5.57
N ASP A 38 0.69 12.22 6.11
CA ASP A 38 0.75 13.64 5.77
C ASP A 38 1.79 14.35 6.65
N ALA A 39 2.79 14.96 6.02
CA ALA A 39 3.92 15.55 6.72
C ALA A 39 3.57 16.80 7.55
N GLN A 40 2.45 17.48 7.24
CA GLN A 40 2.07 18.72 7.91
C GLN A 40 1.15 18.47 9.11
N SER A 41 0.15 17.61 8.95
CA SER A 41 -0.83 17.29 9.98
C SER A 41 -0.43 16.10 10.85
N GLY A 42 0.54 15.28 10.44
CA GLY A 42 0.83 14.00 11.12
C GLY A 42 -0.29 12.97 10.99
N SER A 43 -1.29 13.22 10.13
CA SER A 43 -2.36 12.26 9.86
C SER A 43 -1.82 11.09 9.03
N GLU A 44 -2.32 9.89 9.28
CA GLU A 44 -1.91 8.68 8.57
C GLU A 44 -3.12 7.93 8.00
N ILE A 45 -2.91 7.28 6.86
CA ILE A 45 -3.79 6.25 6.31
C ILE A 45 -3.01 4.94 6.34
N ASP A 46 -3.43 4.01 7.18
CA ASP A 46 -2.79 2.71 7.42
C ASP A 46 -3.68 1.59 6.86
N PHE A 47 -3.25 0.97 5.77
CA PHE A 47 -3.98 -0.12 5.13
C PHE A 47 -3.64 -1.46 5.77
N THR A 48 -4.63 -2.35 5.79
CA THR A 48 -4.48 -3.72 6.29
C THR A 48 -5.14 -4.71 5.33
N PRO A 49 -4.73 -5.99 5.32
CA PRO A 49 -5.38 -7.01 4.54
C PRO A 49 -6.88 -7.08 4.82
N THR A 50 -7.67 -7.04 3.74
CA THR A 50 -9.12 -7.23 3.82
C THR A 50 -9.40 -8.68 4.21
N GLY A 51 -10.36 -8.90 5.11
CA GLY A 51 -10.81 -10.25 5.49
C GLY A 51 -11.53 -10.99 4.35
N THR A 52 -12.32 -12.01 4.69
CA THR A 52 -13.00 -12.88 3.69
C THR A 52 -14.22 -12.23 3.00
N SER A 53 -14.35 -10.91 3.04
CA SER A 53 -15.48 -10.22 2.41
C SER A 53 -15.31 -10.21 0.89
N ALA A 54 -16.37 -10.57 0.16
CA ALA A 54 -16.36 -10.57 -1.30
C ALA A 54 -16.54 -9.16 -1.91
N THR A 55 -17.06 -8.21 -1.14
CA THR A 55 -17.41 -6.86 -1.62
C THR A 55 -16.48 -5.78 -1.13
N VAL A 56 -15.82 -6.00 0.02
CA VAL A 56 -14.80 -5.10 0.54
C VAL A 56 -13.51 -5.35 -0.20
N THR A 57 -12.91 -4.30 -0.74
CA THR A 57 -11.67 -4.34 -1.52
C THR A 57 -10.48 -3.83 -0.73
N ASN A 58 -10.71 -2.87 0.16
CA ASN A 58 -9.68 -2.32 1.03
C ASN A 58 -10.23 -2.12 2.44
N THR A 59 -9.40 -2.47 3.43
CA THR A 59 -9.58 -2.11 4.83
C THR A 59 -8.43 -1.21 5.24
N PHE A 60 -8.73 -0.09 5.89
CA PHE A 60 -7.72 0.86 6.34
C PHE A 60 -8.15 1.59 7.61
N ARG A 61 -7.24 2.33 8.20
CA ARG A 61 -7.50 3.25 9.31
C ARG A 61 -7.01 4.63 8.92
N MET A 62 -7.82 5.65 9.18
CA MET A 62 -7.36 7.03 9.17
C MET A 62 -7.07 7.45 10.61
N ILE A 63 -5.80 7.73 10.89
CA ILE A 63 -5.30 8.13 12.20
C ILE A 63 -5.08 9.64 12.11
N LEU A 64 -5.80 10.39 12.93
CA LEU A 64 -5.71 11.83 13.00
C LEU A 64 -4.99 12.26 14.29
N ASP A 65 -4.68 13.54 14.37
CA ASP A 65 -4.21 14.16 15.60
C ASP A 65 -5.12 13.84 16.80
N ASN A 66 -4.53 13.86 18.01
CA ASN A 66 -5.18 13.52 19.27
C ASN A 66 -5.67 12.06 19.38
N ASN A 67 -5.07 11.14 18.62
CA ASN A 67 -5.38 9.71 18.62
C ASN A 67 -6.83 9.39 18.19
N VAL A 68 -7.43 10.23 17.34
CA VAL A 68 -8.72 9.91 16.73
C VAL A 68 -8.47 8.92 15.60
N VAL A 69 -9.07 7.73 15.71
CA VAL A 69 -8.98 6.68 14.69
C VAL A 69 -10.34 6.48 14.05
N LEU A 70 -10.38 6.59 12.73
CA LEU A 70 -11.53 6.26 11.91
C LEU A 70 -11.26 4.95 11.16
N ASN A 71 -12.14 3.98 11.33
CA ASN A 71 -12.05 2.70 10.61
C ASN A 71 -12.62 2.89 9.21
N GLY A 72 -11.81 2.56 8.21
CA GLY A 72 -12.10 2.76 6.80
C GLY A 72 -12.34 1.45 6.07
N ILE A 73 -13.34 1.44 5.20
CA ILE A 73 -13.53 0.36 4.21
C ILE A 73 -13.80 0.96 2.83
N VAL A 74 -13.38 0.25 1.79
CA VAL A 74 -13.81 0.49 0.41
C VAL A 74 -14.60 -0.73 -0.06
N MET A 75 -15.83 -0.51 -0.50
CA MET A 75 -16.76 -1.58 -0.85
C MET A 75 -17.45 -1.32 -2.18
N TRP A 76 -17.58 -2.37 -2.99
CA TRP A 76 -18.42 -2.36 -4.18
C TRP A 76 -19.85 -2.72 -3.81
N ASN A 77 -20.79 -1.86 -4.20
CA ASN A 77 -22.21 -2.07 -3.97
C ASN A 77 -22.88 -2.67 -5.21
N GLU A 78 -23.89 -3.51 -4.98
CA GLU A 78 -24.73 -4.00 -6.07
C GLU A 78 -25.51 -2.87 -6.74
N GLY A 79 -25.69 -2.95 -8.06
CA GLY A 79 -26.53 -2.03 -8.84
C GLY A 79 -25.81 -0.82 -9.45
N VAL A 80 -24.81 -0.24 -8.78
CA VAL A 80 -24.00 0.86 -9.35
C VAL A 80 -22.52 0.49 -9.33
N SER A 81 -21.92 0.39 -10.52
CA SER A 81 -20.52 -0.02 -10.71
C SER A 81 -19.55 1.09 -10.29
N ARG A 82 -19.47 1.35 -8.99
CA ARG A 82 -18.48 2.23 -8.37
C ARG A 82 -18.22 1.85 -6.91
N PRO A 83 -16.96 1.91 -6.46
CA PRO A 83 -16.63 1.66 -5.07
C PRO A 83 -17.06 2.85 -4.20
N ASN A 84 -17.55 2.55 -3.00
CA ASN A 84 -17.82 3.55 -1.98
C ASN A 84 -16.88 3.33 -0.81
N GLY A 85 -16.25 4.40 -0.37
CA GLY A 85 -15.47 4.45 0.85
C GLY A 85 -16.33 4.95 1.99
N ALA A 86 -16.14 4.37 3.18
CA ALA A 86 -16.73 4.86 4.42
C ALA A 86 -15.65 5.01 5.48
N LEU A 87 -15.79 6.02 6.35
CA LEU A 87 -15.00 6.21 7.55
C LEU A 87 -15.93 6.18 8.76
N MET A 88 -15.64 5.31 9.71
CA MET A 88 -16.48 4.99 10.86
C MET A 88 -15.74 5.34 12.15
N TYR A 89 -16.38 6.11 13.02
CA TYR A 89 -15.86 6.47 14.33
C TYR A 89 -16.59 5.71 15.43
N LYS A 90 -15.91 4.73 16.04
CA LYS A 90 -16.43 3.96 17.19
C LYS A 90 -17.85 3.40 16.96
N CYS A 91 -18.11 2.90 15.75
CA CYS A 91 -19.38 2.27 15.43
C CYS A 91 -19.59 1.00 16.28
N PRO A 92 -20.82 0.73 16.74
CA PRO A 92 -21.14 -0.52 17.40
C PRO A 92 -21.03 -1.70 16.43
N GLU A 93 -20.75 -2.89 16.96
CA GLU A 93 -20.74 -4.14 16.22
C GLU A 93 -22.00 -4.96 16.52
N GLY A 94 -22.40 -5.83 15.59
CA GLY A 94 -23.55 -6.73 15.76
C GLY A 94 -24.83 -6.19 15.13
N ASP A 95 -25.95 -6.30 15.85
CA ASP A 95 -27.26 -5.82 15.39
C ASP A 95 -27.34 -4.30 15.58
N VAL A 96 -27.03 -3.58 14.50
CA VAL A 96 -26.99 -2.11 14.46
C VAL A 96 -28.04 -1.58 13.50
N THR A 97 -28.78 -0.57 13.95
CA THR A 97 -29.75 0.12 13.10
C THR A 97 -29.05 1.03 12.08
N GLY A 98 -29.75 1.37 11.00
CA GLY A 98 -29.23 2.32 10.01
C GLY A 98 -28.97 3.72 10.58
N GLU A 99 -29.74 4.15 11.58
CA GLU A 99 -29.55 5.45 12.25
C GLU A 99 -28.28 5.47 13.10
N GLU A 100 -28.02 4.39 13.85
CA GLU A 100 -26.79 4.25 14.64
C GLU A 100 -25.56 4.23 13.73
N LEU A 101 -25.62 3.47 12.63
CA LEU A 101 -24.55 3.44 11.62
C LEU A 101 -24.33 4.81 10.98
N ALA A 102 -25.39 5.54 10.62
CA ALA A 102 -25.26 6.86 10.05
C ALA A 102 -24.64 7.86 11.03
N ALA A 103 -25.03 7.80 12.32
CA ALA A 103 -24.50 8.69 13.35
C ALA A 103 -22.99 8.48 13.61
N CYS A 104 -22.50 7.25 13.45
CA CYS A 104 -21.10 6.91 13.66
C CYS A 104 -20.26 6.90 12.36
N THR A 105 -20.84 7.22 11.20
CA THR A 105 -20.15 7.26 9.89
C THR A 105 -19.99 8.71 9.41
N PRO A 106 -18.98 9.46 9.90
CA PRO A 106 -18.78 10.86 9.54
C PRO A 106 -18.52 11.10 8.06
N TRP A 107 -18.09 10.09 7.30
CA TRP A 107 -17.84 10.23 5.87
C TRP A 107 -18.21 8.95 5.10
N HIS A 108 -18.89 9.15 3.97
CA HIS A 108 -19.25 8.09 3.02
C HIS A 108 -19.35 8.71 1.61
N SER A 109 -18.55 8.22 0.66
CA SER A 109 -18.57 8.72 -0.72
C SER A 109 -17.94 7.76 -1.71
N VAL A 110 -17.90 8.13 -2.99
CA VAL A 110 -17.24 7.36 -4.06
C VAL A 110 -15.72 7.48 -3.92
N ILE A 111 -15.02 6.37 -4.10
CA ILE A 111 -13.55 6.32 -4.16
C ILE A 111 -13.11 6.36 -5.62
N TYR A 112 -12.02 7.08 -5.86
CA TYR A 112 -11.31 7.09 -7.14
C TYR A 112 -9.90 6.58 -6.91
N THR A 113 -9.36 5.88 -7.90
CA THR A 113 -7.99 5.35 -7.90
C THR A 113 -7.15 6.10 -8.92
N ALA A 114 -5.84 6.18 -8.66
CA ALA A 114 -4.87 6.70 -9.61
C ALA A 114 -3.90 5.57 -9.98
N ASP A 115 -3.65 5.40 -11.28
CA ASP A 115 -2.61 4.48 -11.74
C ASP A 115 -1.20 5.08 -11.59
N ASP A 116 -0.18 4.32 -11.98
CA ASP A 116 1.24 4.72 -11.95
C ASP A 116 1.57 5.93 -12.84
N LYS A 117 0.66 6.31 -13.73
CA LYS A 117 0.76 7.46 -14.63
C LYS A 117 -0.12 8.62 -14.18
N GLY A 118 -0.85 8.46 -13.08
CA GLY A 118 -1.79 9.46 -12.55
C GLY A 118 -3.12 9.53 -13.30
N ASN A 119 -3.46 8.54 -14.12
CA ASN A 119 -4.80 8.46 -14.71
C ASN A 119 -5.81 8.09 -13.61
N ILE A 120 -6.95 8.78 -13.60
CA ILE A 120 -7.99 8.58 -12.59
C ILE A 120 -9.01 7.56 -13.08
N GLY A 121 -9.23 6.53 -12.27
CA GLY A 121 -10.22 5.48 -12.48
C GLY A 121 -11.16 5.33 -11.27
N LEU A 122 -12.06 4.35 -11.39
CA LEU A 122 -12.81 3.78 -10.27
C LEU A 122 -12.08 2.54 -9.76
#